data_AF-A0A947AQP0-F1
#
_entry.id   AF-A0A947AQP0-F1
#
_cell.length_a   1.000
_cell.length_b   1.000
_cell.length_c   1.000
_cell.angle_alpha   90.00
_cell.angle_beta   90.00
_cell.angle_gamma   90.00
#
_symmetry.space_group_name_H-M   'P 1'
#
loop_
_entity.id
_entity.type
_entity.pdbx_description
1 polymer ?
#
loop_
_entity_poly.entity_id
_entity_poly.type
_entity_poly.pdbx_seq_one_letter_code
_entity_poly.pdbx_strand_id
1 'polypeptide(L)'
;MKTLLRLTNIRIISQVVFLGLFLFTVWASWTTRIQGYPVSRFLEIDLLVALSTALSTGHIYRFLGWSILVLLLTLLFGRVFCNWVCPLGTLHQFFGWLFNIRSVKERQEQNRYQPRQIIKYAILLILLIIAASGTVQIGLLDPIALLHRSVAISISVIWDFVISNSSFTNLQLAPGTTERIFTGSFWIGSVFVFIIVLNIWYPRFFCRTLCPLGALLGVLSLFPLFRIHRDLQLCTDCDLCLTRCEGASSPEGSLRLSECLSCMNCIDDCPENALSFSLPPQMPTPVSPAPDFTRRHFVFAGLIGLIGFPLIRSNGKSNDANYSPLMIRPPGSVSEKEFLKKCIKCAQCIRICPTNVLQPTGLREGGIEALWTPVLNFNIGHCQQKCTLCSNVCPTGAIREISVTEKLGFGKFIQHGPIRLGTAFINQSRCLPWANEIPCVVCQEVCPIAPKAIQTYDEEIKDTFGNLVVLNKPFIVADLCTGCGIC
;
A
#
# COMPACT_ATOMS: atom_id res chain seq x y z
N MET A 1 25.35 -33.57 0.27
CA MET A 1 25.25 -32.69 1.45
C MET A 1 25.87 -31.30 1.27
N LYS A 2 27.04 -31.13 0.61
CA LYS A 2 27.67 -29.80 0.39
C LYS A 2 26.91 -28.84 -0.54
N THR A 3 26.00 -29.34 -1.40
CA THR A 3 25.20 -28.53 -2.33
C THR A 3 23.97 -27.88 -1.71
N LEU A 4 23.48 -28.38 -0.56
CA LEU A 4 22.28 -27.85 0.12
C LEU A 4 22.56 -26.65 1.02
N LEU A 5 23.80 -26.48 1.49
CA LEU A 5 24.22 -25.43 2.44
C LEU A 5 24.79 -24.16 1.77
N ARG A 6 24.59 -23.96 0.46
CA ARG A 6 24.93 -22.67 -0.17
C ARG A 6 24.04 -21.57 0.42
N LEU A 7 24.64 -20.44 0.79
CA LEU A 7 23.94 -19.28 1.34
C LEU A 7 22.82 -18.80 0.41
N THR A 8 23.02 -18.94 -0.91
CA THR A 8 22.00 -18.66 -1.93
C THR A 8 20.73 -19.51 -1.76
N ASN A 9 20.84 -20.79 -1.39
CA ASN A 9 19.66 -21.66 -1.23
C ASN A 9 18.85 -21.25 0.00
N ILE A 10 19.52 -21.00 1.13
CA ILE A 10 18.88 -20.54 2.36
C ILE A 10 18.11 -19.24 2.10
N ARG A 11 18.72 -18.32 1.34
CA ARG A 11 18.06 -17.09 0.92
C ARG A 11 16.82 -17.34 0.06
N ILE A 12 16.91 -18.21 -0.95
CA ILE A 12 15.75 -18.52 -1.82
C ILE A 12 14.61 -19.11 -0.99
N ILE A 13 14.91 -20.01 -0.04
CA ILE A 13 13.91 -20.55 0.89
C ILE A 13 13.26 -19.40 1.69
N SER A 14 14.06 -18.50 2.26
CA SER A 14 13.56 -17.33 2.99
C SER A 14 12.65 -16.46 2.13
N GLN A 15 13.05 -16.17 0.88
CA GLN A 15 12.28 -15.40 -0.08
C GLN A 15 10.93 -16.03 -0.41
N VAL A 16 10.92 -17.35 -0.66
CA VAL A 16 9.69 -18.10 -0.95
C VAL A 16 8.77 -18.11 0.27
N VAL A 17 9.32 -18.31 1.47
CA VAL A 17 8.55 -18.29 2.72
C VAL A 17 7.91 -16.92 2.96
N PHE A 18 8.66 -15.83 2.85
CA PHE A 18 8.11 -14.48 3.07
C PHE A 18 7.13 -14.04 1.97
N LEU A 19 7.37 -14.41 0.72
CA LEU A 19 6.41 -14.19 -0.36
C LEU A 19 5.12 -14.99 -0.12
N GLY A 20 5.25 -16.26 0.28
CA GLY A 20 4.11 -17.11 0.65
C GLY A 20 3.32 -16.55 1.84
N LEU A 21 4.00 -16.10 2.88
CA LEU A 21 3.39 -15.42 4.03
C LEU A 21 2.66 -14.15 3.61
N PHE A 22 3.24 -13.34 2.72
CA PHE A 22 2.60 -12.14 2.19
C PHE A 22 1.33 -12.47 1.38
N LEU A 23 1.39 -13.46 0.49
CA LEU A 23 0.21 -13.89 -0.26
C LEU A 23 -0.87 -14.48 0.68
N PHE A 24 -0.44 -15.20 1.72
CA PHE A 24 -1.32 -15.69 2.76
C PHE A 24 -2.00 -14.56 3.53
N THR A 25 -1.30 -13.49 3.92
CA THR A 25 -1.95 -12.36 4.61
C THR A 25 -2.97 -11.66 3.73
N VAL A 26 -2.70 -11.49 2.44
CA VAL A 26 -3.68 -10.95 1.47
C VAL A 26 -4.87 -11.91 1.33
N TRP A 27 -4.65 -13.22 1.27
CA TRP A 27 -5.72 -14.21 1.19
C TRP A 27 -6.56 -14.30 2.47
N ALA A 28 -5.93 -14.18 3.64
CA ALA A 28 -6.56 -14.14 4.95
C ALA A 28 -7.27 -12.79 5.24
N SER A 29 -6.96 -11.74 4.47
CA SER A 29 -7.58 -10.41 4.57
C SER A 29 -9.03 -10.34 4.09
N TRP A 30 -9.77 -11.44 4.21
CA TRP A 30 -11.19 -11.52 3.87
C TRP A 30 -12.06 -11.71 5.10
N THR A 31 -13.24 -11.09 5.07
CA THR A 31 -14.18 -11.03 6.20
C THR A 31 -14.55 -12.39 6.79
N THR A 32 -14.67 -13.44 5.99
CA THR A 32 -15.05 -14.78 6.49
C THR A 32 -13.88 -15.53 7.11
N ARG A 33 -12.65 -15.09 6.85
CA ARG A 33 -11.41 -15.76 7.28
C ARG A 33 -10.62 -14.95 8.31
N ILE A 34 -11.02 -13.71 8.60
CA ILE A 34 -10.31 -12.84 9.53
C ILE A 34 -10.55 -13.29 10.99
N GLN A 35 -9.92 -14.40 11.36
CA GLN A 35 -9.96 -15.00 12.70
C GLN A 35 -8.88 -14.37 13.61
N GLY A 36 -8.74 -13.05 13.57
CA GLY A 36 -7.68 -12.35 14.31
C GLY A 36 -6.27 -12.51 13.73
N TYR A 37 -6.14 -13.01 12.49
CA TYR A 37 -4.86 -13.07 11.80
C TYR A 37 -4.22 -11.68 11.66
N PRO A 38 -2.89 -11.56 11.82
CA PRO A 38 -2.22 -10.28 11.85
C PRO A 38 -1.88 -9.79 10.42
N VAL A 39 -2.92 -9.41 9.68
CA VAL A 39 -2.88 -9.04 8.25
C VAL A 39 -2.02 -7.80 7.95
N SER A 40 -1.90 -6.87 8.91
CA SER A 40 -1.17 -5.60 8.78
C SER A 40 0.34 -5.70 9.06
N ARG A 41 0.85 -6.85 9.55
CA ARG A 41 2.24 -6.97 10.06
C ARG A 41 3.32 -6.60 9.05
N PHE A 42 3.14 -6.94 7.77
CA PHE A 42 4.10 -6.55 6.74
C PHE A 42 4.22 -5.03 6.59
N LEU A 43 3.13 -4.28 6.77
CA LEU A 43 3.13 -2.82 6.72
C LEU A 43 3.63 -2.21 8.03
N GLU A 44 3.42 -2.86 9.16
CA GLU A 44 3.91 -2.43 10.49
C GLU A 44 5.43 -2.57 10.64
N ILE A 45 6.03 -3.52 9.93
CA ILE A 45 7.48 -3.75 9.87
C ILE A 45 8.19 -2.70 8.97
N ASP A 46 7.44 -1.95 8.16
CA ASP A 46 8.00 -1.00 7.21
C ASP A 46 8.56 0.25 7.90
N LEU A 47 9.89 0.39 7.87
CA LEU A 47 10.61 1.52 8.47
C LEU A 47 10.33 2.86 7.78
N LEU A 48 10.08 2.86 6.47
CA LEU A 48 9.77 4.09 5.74
C LEU A 48 8.39 4.61 6.13
N VAL A 49 7.42 3.71 6.30
CA VAL A 49 6.10 4.06 6.82
C VAL A 49 6.19 4.60 8.25
N ALA A 50 6.98 3.96 9.12
CA ALA A 50 7.20 4.43 10.49
C ALA A 50 7.83 5.83 10.53
N LEU A 51 8.89 6.06 9.77
CA LEU A 51 9.57 7.35 9.73
C LEU A 51 8.66 8.45 9.17
N SER A 52 7.94 8.17 8.08
CA SER A 52 7.11 9.17 7.41
C SER A 52 5.86 9.55 8.18
N THR A 53 5.19 8.58 8.80
CA THR A 53 4.04 8.87 9.65
C THR A 53 4.47 9.60 10.92
N ALA A 54 5.61 9.24 11.50
CA ALA A 54 6.19 9.99 12.63
C ALA A 54 6.53 11.43 12.25
N LEU A 55 7.13 11.66 11.08
CA LEU A 55 7.48 12.99 10.59
C LEU A 55 6.25 13.85 10.28
N SER A 56 5.18 13.25 9.76
CA SER A 56 3.96 13.96 9.39
C SER A 56 3.01 14.23 10.56
N THR A 57 3.01 13.38 11.59
CA THR A 57 2.06 13.44 12.71
C THR A 57 2.69 13.84 14.03
N GLY A 58 4.02 13.72 14.18
CA GLY A 58 4.73 13.91 15.45
C GLY A 58 4.63 12.73 16.41
N HIS A 59 3.96 11.63 16.03
CA HIS A 59 3.72 10.48 16.91
C HIS A 59 4.11 9.15 16.24
N ILE A 60 4.65 8.23 17.03
CA ILE A 60 4.91 6.85 16.60
C ILE A 60 3.76 5.97 17.10
N TYR A 61 3.05 5.35 16.17
CA TYR A 61 1.95 4.45 16.48
C TYR A 61 2.46 3.12 17.07
N ARG A 62 1.73 2.57 18.05
CA ARG A 62 2.11 1.38 18.82
C ARG A 62 2.53 0.19 17.95
N PHE A 63 1.81 -0.07 16.86
CA PHE A 63 2.08 -1.21 16.00
C PHE A 63 3.29 -1.02 15.07
N LEU A 64 3.69 0.23 14.79
CA LEU A 64 4.85 0.51 13.94
C LEU A 64 6.19 0.30 14.66
N GLY A 65 6.16 -0.08 15.95
CA GLY A 65 7.36 -0.47 16.70
C GLY A 65 8.10 -1.68 16.11
N TRP A 66 7.43 -2.52 15.31
CA TRP A 66 8.09 -3.64 14.63
C TRP A 66 9.14 -3.19 13.61
N SER A 67 9.07 -1.95 13.11
CA SER A 67 10.10 -1.38 12.23
C SER A 67 11.49 -1.29 12.89
N ILE A 68 11.56 -1.25 14.23
CA ILE A 68 12.83 -1.28 14.99
C ILE A 68 13.59 -2.57 14.69
N LEU A 69 12.90 -3.70 14.48
CA LEU A 69 13.55 -4.95 14.11
C LEU A 69 14.29 -4.82 12.78
N VAL A 70 13.66 -4.19 11.77
CA VAL A 70 14.29 -3.96 10.46
C VAL A 70 15.44 -2.97 10.58
N LEU A 71 15.31 -1.94 11.41
CA LEU A 71 16.39 -1.00 11.69
C LEU A 71 17.60 -1.72 12.28
N LEU A 72 17.41 -2.55 13.33
CA LEU A 72 18.48 -3.33 13.95
C LEU A 72 19.12 -4.30 12.96
N LEU A 73 18.33 -5.05 12.20
CA LEU A 73 18.84 -5.93 11.15
C LEU A 73 19.64 -5.16 10.09
N THR A 74 19.22 -3.93 9.77
CA THR A 74 19.90 -3.10 8.77
C THR A 74 21.24 -2.57 9.27
N LEU A 75 21.30 -2.17 10.55
CA LEU A 75 22.54 -1.75 11.19
C LEU A 75 23.53 -2.92 11.37
N LEU A 76 23.03 -4.14 11.59
CA LEU A 76 23.89 -5.31 11.75
C LEU A 76 24.41 -5.86 10.41
N PHE A 77 23.53 -6.07 9.43
CA PHE A 77 23.88 -6.83 8.21
C PHE A 77 23.81 -6.01 6.92
N GLY A 78 23.57 -4.70 7.03
CA GLY A 78 23.28 -3.84 5.89
C GLY A 78 21.88 -4.09 5.33
N ARG A 79 21.66 -3.89 4.02
CA ARG A 79 20.31 -3.92 3.41
C ARG A 79 19.75 -5.34 3.17
N VAL A 80 19.87 -6.23 4.14
CA VAL A 80 19.39 -7.63 4.07
C VAL A 80 17.88 -7.71 3.83
N PHE A 81 17.10 -6.80 4.40
CA PHE A 81 15.63 -6.80 4.26
C PHE A 81 15.17 -6.84 2.80
N CYS A 82 15.80 -6.06 1.92
CA CYS A 82 15.40 -5.92 0.51
C CYS A 82 15.48 -7.24 -0.28
N ASN A 83 16.33 -8.19 0.14
CA ASN A 83 16.54 -9.42 -0.59
C ASN A 83 16.14 -10.68 0.18
N TRP A 84 16.00 -10.63 1.50
CA TRP A 84 15.63 -11.81 2.29
C TRP A 84 14.15 -11.80 2.70
N VAL A 85 13.57 -10.61 2.92
CA VAL A 85 12.23 -10.47 3.50
C VAL A 85 11.24 -9.77 2.57
N CYS A 86 11.70 -8.76 1.81
CA CYS A 86 10.82 -7.92 0.99
C CYS A 86 10.15 -8.73 -0.15
N PRO A 87 8.81 -8.88 -0.16
CA PRO A 87 8.12 -9.68 -1.17
C PRO A 87 8.23 -9.08 -2.58
N LEU A 88 8.26 -7.75 -2.71
CA LEU A 88 8.46 -7.08 -4.00
C LEU A 88 9.89 -7.34 -4.54
N GLY A 89 10.89 -7.36 -3.66
CA GLY A 89 12.27 -7.70 -4.02
C GLY A 89 12.39 -9.12 -4.57
N THR A 90 11.73 -10.09 -3.90
CA THR A 90 11.63 -11.47 -4.39
C THR A 90 10.96 -11.55 -5.75
N LEU A 91 9.86 -10.82 -5.96
CA LEU A 91 9.14 -10.81 -7.23
C LEU A 91 10.02 -10.28 -8.37
N HIS A 92 10.75 -9.18 -8.14
CA HIS A 92 11.71 -8.68 -9.12
C HIS A 92 12.87 -9.65 -9.37
N GLN A 93 13.37 -10.35 -8.34
CA GLN A 93 14.40 -11.37 -8.56
C GLN A 93 13.87 -12.52 -9.42
N PHE A 94 12.66 -13.00 -9.12
CA PHE A 94 12.01 -14.08 -9.85
C PHE A 94 11.82 -13.73 -11.33
N PHE A 95 11.23 -12.57 -11.64
CA PHE A 95 11.04 -12.14 -13.02
C PHE A 95 12.36 -11.80 -13.74
N GLY A 96 13.32 -11.24 -13.00
CA GLY A 96 14.65 -10.99 -13.53
C GLY A 96 15.39 -12.28 -13.91
N TRP A 97 15.17 -13.37 -13.17
CA TRP A 97 15.67 -14.71 -13.51
C TRP A 97 14.88 -15.35 -14.66
N LEU A 98 13.54 -15.28 -14.64
CA LEU A 98 12.67 -15.93 -15.62
C LEU A 98 12.86 -15.39 -17.04
N PHE A 99 13.05 -14.07 -17.19
CA PHE A 99 13.25 -13.40 -18.48
C PHE A 99 14.73 -13.10 -18.77
N ASN A 100 15.65 -13.84 -18.16
CA ASN A 100 17.08 -13.63 -18.34
C ASN A 100 17.60 -14.27 -19.63
N ILE A 101 17.55 -13.53 -20.74
CA ILE A 101 18.00 -13.98 -22.07
C ILE A 101 19.42 -13.47 -22.40
N ARG A 102 20.11 -12.83 -21.44
CA ARG A 102 21.32 -12.04 -21.70
C ARG A 102 22.60 -12.84 -21.63
N SER A 103 23.60 -12.40 -22.40
CA SER A 103 24.95 -12.94 -22.34
C SER A 103 25.65 -12.58 -21.02
N VAL A 104 26.70 -13.32 -20.66
CA VAL A 104 27.47 -13.08 -19.43
C VAL A 104 28.03 -11.65 -19.39
N LYS A 105 28.57 -11.17 -20.52
CA LYS A 105 29.15 -9.82 -20.64
C LYS A 105 28.11 -8.71 -20.43
N GLU A 106 26.95 -8.83 -21.08
CA GLU A 106 25.85 -7.88 -20.89
C GLU A 106 25.38 -7.82 -19.43
N ARG A 107 25.34 -8.97 -18.75
CA ARG A 107 24.98 -9.04 -17.33
C ARG A 107 26.01 -8.33 -16.45
N GLN A 108 27.30 -8.50 -16.75
CA GLN A 108 28.35 -7.79 -16.04
C GLN A 108 28.18 -6.28 -16.18
N GLU A 109 28.05 -5.78 -17.41
CA GLU A 109 27.89 -4.34 -17.69
C GLU A 109 26.66 -3.73 -17.00
N GLN A 110 25.52 -4.41 -17.01
CA GLN A 110 24.30 -3.91 -16.38
C GLN A 110 24.30 -3.97 -14.85
N ASN A 111 25.08 -4.87 -14.28
CA ASN A 111 25.25 -5.00 -12.83
C ASN A 111 26.42 -4.18 -12.30
N ARG A 112 27.16 -3.45 -13.15
CA ARG A 112 28.01 -2.37 -12.67
C ARG A 112 27.16 -1.23 -12.13
N TYR A 113 27.75 -0.45 -11.24
CA TYR A 113 27.11 0.75 -10.69
C TYR A 113 26.66 1.68 -11.82
N GLN A 114 25.43 2.20 -11.70
CA GLN A 114 24.87 3.15 -12.65
C GLN A 114 24.47 4.44 -11.93
N PRO A 115 24.74 5.62 -12.52
CA PRO A 115 24.40 6.91 -11.91
C PRO A 115 22.90 7.11 -11.69
N ARG A 116 22.05 6.33 -12.37
CA ARG A 116 20.59 6.35 -12.19
C ARG A 116 20.15 5.88 -10.80
N GLN A 117 20.99 5.15 -10.07
CA GLN A 117 20.71 4.72 -8.68
C GLN A 117 20.59 5.92 -7.72
N ILE A 118 21.02 7.12 -8.14
CA ILE A 118 20.85 8.37 -7.38
C ILE A 118 19.36 8.77 -7.28
N ILE A 119 18.53 8.38 -8.27
CA ILE A 119 17.12 8.80 -8.38
C ILE A 119 16.30 8.38 -7.15
N LYS A 120 16.49 7.17 -6.62
CA LYS A 120 15.75 6.70 -5.42
C LYS A 120 16.06 7.55 -4.17
N TYR A 121 17.26 8.10 -4.06
CA TYR A 121 17.63 9.00 -2.95
C TYR A 121 16.97 10.38 -3.12
N ALA A 122 16.88 10.89 -4.35
CA ALA A 122 16.14 12.10 -4.65
C ALA A 122 14.64 11.92 -4.33
N ILE A 123 14.03 10.81 -4.77
CA ILE A 123 12.64 10.47 -4.48
C ILE A 123 12.40 10.37 -2.97
N LEU A 124 13.28 9.68 -2.23
CA LEU A 124 13.19 9.59 -0.78
C LEU A 124 13.17 10.99 -0.14
N LEU A 125 14.11 11.86 -0.50
CA LEU A 125 14.20 13.20 0.08
C LEU A 125 12.96 14.04 -0.23
N ILE A 126 12.49 14.04 -1.49
CA ILE A 126 11.27 14.74 -1.92
C ILE A 126 10.07 14.27 -1.08
N LEU A 127 9.89 12.96 -0.96
CA LEU A 127 8.76 12.38 -0.25
C LEU A 127 8.81 12.63 1.27
N LEU A 128 10.00 12.63 1.89
CA LEU A 128 10.16 12.97 3.30
C LEU A 128 9.85 14.45 3.57
N ILE A 129 10.25 15.37 2.68
CA ILE A 129 9.93 16.80 2.81
C ILE A 129 8.42 17.04 2.67
N ILE A 130 7.76 16.36 1.72
CA ILE A 130 6.30 16.41 1.57
C ILE A 130 5.60 15.84 2.83
N ALA A 131 6.12 14.74 3.39
CA ALA A 131 5.63 14.17 4.64
C ALA A 131 5.79 15.15 5.82
N ALA A 132 6.96 15.79 5.97
CA ALA A 132 7.20 16.81 6.98
C ALA A 132 6.27 18.04 6.85
N SER A 133 5.88 18.35 5.61
CA SER A 133 4.93 19.44 5.33
C SER A 133 3.47 19.08 5.68
N GLY A 134 3.20 17.82 6.02
CA GLY A 134 1.91 17.37 6.55
C GLY A 134 1.05 16.56 5.58
N THR A 135 1.66 15.89 4.61
CA THR A 135 0.94 14.99 3.68
C THR A 135 1.77 13.74 3.39
N VAL A 136 1.23 12.55 3.60
CA VAL A 136 1.96 11.29 3.35
C VAL A 136 1.70 10.77 1.93
N GLN A 137 2.67 10.98 1.03
CA GLN A 137 2.64 10.46 -0.35
C GLN A 137 3.46 9.18 -0.57
N ILE A 138 4.14 8.72 0.48
CA ILE A 138 5.09 7.61 0.43
C ILE A 138 4.45 6.29 0.02
N GLY A 139 3.19 6.06 0.41
CA GLY A 139 2.41 4.88 0.02
C GLY A 139 2.21 4.68 -1.50
N LEU A 140 2.56 5.67 -2.33
CA LEU A 140 2.54 5.51 -3.78
C LEU A 140 3.70 4.64 -4.27
N LEU A 141 4.90 4.84 -3.72
CA LEU A 141 6.16 4.22 -4.14
C LEU A 141 6.78 3.30 -3.08
N ASP A 142 6.16 3.18 -1.91
CA ASP A 142 6.56 2.20 -0.91
C ASP A 142 6.38 0.76 -1.48
N PRO A 143 7.41 -0.10 -1.41
CA PRO A 143 7.33 -1.43 -2.03
C PRO A 143 6.23 -2.31 -1.44
N ILE A 144 5.96 -2.23 -0.14
CA ILE A 144 5.00 -3.10 0.53
C ILE A 144 3.58 -2.59 0.30
N ALA A 145 3.36 -1.27 0.44
CA ALA A 145 2.07 -0.66 0.16
C ALA A 145 1.69 -0.77 -1.33
N LEU A 146 2.65 -0.57 -2.24
CA LEU A 146 2.45 -0.73 -3.68
C LEU A 146 2.07 -2.17 -4.02
N LEU A 147 2.80 -3.15 -3.51
CA LEU A 147 2.51 -4.56 -3.76
C LEU A 147 1.15 -4.95 -3.17
N HIS A 148 0.89 -4.59 -1.91
CA HIS A 148 -0.38 -4.90 -1.26
C HIS A 148 -1.56 -4.29 -2.01
N ARG A 149 -1.48 -3.00 -2.38
CA ARG A 149 -2.52 -2.32 -3.16
C ARG A 149 -2.77 -3.01 -4.50
N SER A 150 -1.71 -3.35 -5.22
CA SER A 150 -1.81 -3.97 -6.55
C SER A 150 -2.40 -5.37 -6.47
N VAL A 151 -2.00 -6.16 -5.46
CA VAL A 151 -2.57 -7.49 -5.23
C VAL A 151 -4.04 -7.39 -4.81
N ALA A 152 -4.35 -6.48 -3.89
CA ALA A 152 -5.67 -6.37 -3.28
C ALA A 152 -6.75 -5.77 -4.19
N ILE A 153 -6.39 -4.87 -5.10
CA ILE A 153 -7.35 -4.16 -5.95
C ILE A 153 -7.38 -4.72 -7.38
N SER A 154 -6.25 -5.18 -7.91
CA SER A 154 -6.14 -5.59 -9.32
C SER A 154 -6.01 -7.11 -9.45
N ILE A 155 -4.97 -7.70 -8.85
CA ILE A 155 -4.69 -9.14 -9.05
C ILE A 155 -5.78 -10.00 -8.43
N SER A 156 -6.33 -9.63 -7.26
CA SER A 156 -7.38 -10.42 -6.63
C SER A 156 -8.65 -10.46 -7.46
N VAL A 157 -9.00 -9.37 -8.14
CA VAL A 157 -10.18 -9.31 -9.02
C VAL A 157 -10.01 -10.27 -10.21
N ILE A 158 -8.83 -10.24 -10.84
CA ILE A 158 -8.51 -11.14 -11.96
C ILE A 158 -8.49 -12.60 -11.47
N TRP A 159 -7.87 -12.86 -10.32
CA TRP A 159 -7.79 -14.20 -9.73
C TRP A 159 -9.17 -14.76 -9.40
N ASP A 160 -10.03 -13.97 -8.75
CA ASP A 160 -11.39 -14.38 -8.40
C ASP A 160 -12.23 -14.64 -9.66
N PHE A 161 -12.07 -13.83 -10.72
CA PHE A 161 -12.72 -14.02 -12.03
C PHE A 161 -12.23 -15.29 -12.77
N VAL A 162 -10.94 -15.61 -12.69
CA VAL A 162 -10.39 -16.83 -13.32
C VAL A 162 -10.86 -18.06 -12.54
N ILE A 163 -10.80 -18.02 -11.21
CA ILE A 163 -11.18 -19.16 -10.37
C ILE A 163 -12.67 -19.42 -10.35
N SER A 164 -13.52 -18.39 -10.45
CA SER A 164 -14.98 -18.57 -10.51
C SER A 164 -15.42 -19.47 -11.67
N ASN A 165 -14.63 -19.55 -12.74
CA ASN A 165 -14.86 -20.40 -13.90
C ASN A 165 -14.21 -21.80 -13.79
N SER A 166 -13.71 -22.18 -12.61
CA SER A 166 -12.97 -23.42 -12.37
C SER A 166 -13.51 -24.21 -11.17
N SER A 167 -13.17 -25.49 -11.05
CA SER A 167 -13.57 -26.34 -9.92
C SER A 167 -12.87 -26.00 -8.59
N PHE A 168 -11.95 -25.02 -8.57
CA PHE A 168 -11.12 -24.68 -7.42
C PHE A 168 -11.66 -23.49 -6.60
N THR A 169 -12.97 -23.43 -6.40
CA THR A 169 -13.65 -22.30 -5.71
C THR A 169 -13.12 -22.01 -4.30
N ASN A 170 -12.55 -23.01 -3.60
CA ASN A 170 -11.91 -22.83 -2.29
C ASN A 170 -10.68 -21.91 -2.29
N LEU A 171 -10.01 -21.75 -3.44
CA LEU A 171 -8.82 -20.89 -3.62
C LEU A 171 -9.18 -19.43 -3.95
N GLN A 172 -10.46 -19.07 -3.99
CA GLN A 172 -10.87 -17.68 -4.13
C GLN A 172 -10.28 -16.83 -2.99
N LEU A 173 -9.80 -15.65 -3.38
CA LEU A 173 -9.31 -14.62 -2.46
C LEU A 173 -10.50 -14.00 -1.71
N ALA A 174 -11.70 -13.99 -2.31
CA ALA A 174 -12.95 -13.58 -1.67
C ALA A 174 -14.05 -14.65 -1.84
N PRO A 175 -14.04 -15.71 -1.00
CA PRO A 175 -15.08 -16.74 -1.05
C PRO A 175 -16.47 -16.14 -0.78
N GLY A 176 -17.44 -16.52 -1.61
CA GLY A 176 -18.85 -16.17 -1.44
C GLY A 176 -19.30 -14.84 -2.07
N THR A 177 -18.42 -14.12 -2.76
CA THR A 177 -18.78 -12.93 -3.55
C THR A 177 -18.62 -13.21 -5.03
N THR A 178 -19.67 -12.97 -5.81
CA THR A 178 -19.69 -13.27 -7.24
C THR A 178 -18.89 -12.27 -8.07
N GLU A 179 -18.84 -10.98 -7.69
CA GLU A 179 -18.09 -9.96 -8.45
C GLU A 179 -17.49 -8.89 -7.54
N ARG A 180 -16.18 -8.67 -7.63
CA ARG A 180 -15.48 -7.56 -6.97
C ARG A 180 -15.13 -6.51 -7.98
N ILE A 181 -15.70 -5.33 -7.80
CA ILE A 181 -15.47 -4.21 -8.71
C ILE A 181 -14.78 -3.12 -7.92
N PHE A 182 -13.53 -2.86 -8.28
CA PHE A 182 -12.80 -1.70 -7.80
C PHE A 182 -12.58 -0.72 -8.95
N THR A 183 -13.05 0.50 -8.76
CA THR A 183 -12.80 1.61 -9.68
C THR A 183 -11.29 1.83 -9.81
N GLY A 184 -10.79 1.97 -11.05
CA GLY A 184 -9.35 2.16 -11.29
C GLY A 184 -8.46 0.92 -11.09
N SER A 185 -9.02 -0.28 -10.90
CA SER A 185 -8.26 -1.53 -10.79
C SER A 185 -7.34 -1.78 -11.99
N PHE A 186 -7.82 -1.48 -13.21
CA PHE A 186 -7.02 -1.59 -14.42
C PHE A 186 -5.77 -0.70 -14.37
N TRP A 187 -5.91 0.57 -13.98
CA TRP A 187 -4.79 1.52 -13.94
C TRP A 187 -3.76 1.15 -12.87
N ILE A 188 -4.21 0.78 -11.67
CA ILE A 188 -3.31 0.32 -10.59
C ILE A 188 -2.55 -0.94 -11.04
N GLY A 189 -3.24 -1.88 -11.66
CA GLY A 189 -2.66 -3.13 -12.16
C GLY A 189 -1.68 -2.89 -13.30
N SER A 190 -2.01 -2.00 -14.23
CA SER A 190 -1.17 -1.61 -15.36
C SER A 190 0.13 -0.97 -14.89
N VAL A 191 0.09 -0.04 -13.94
CA VAL A 191 1.29 0.57 -13.34
C VAL A 191 2.16 -0.49 -12.68
N PHE A 192 1.57 -1.43 -11.94
CA PHE A 192 2.32 -2.51 -11.30
C PHE A 192 2.98 -3.45 -12.31
N VAL A 193 2.23 -3.93 -13.31
CA VAL A 193 2.75 -4.78 -14.37
C VAL A 193 3.86 -4.07 -15.13
N PHE A 194 3.69 -2.78 -15.46
CA PHE A 194 4.71 -1.97 -16.10
C PHE A 194 6.01 -1.94 -15.29
N ILE A 195 5.94 -1.72 -13.97
CA ILE A 195 7.11 -1.75 -13.09
C ILE A 195 7.82 -3.11 -13.11
N ILE A 196 7.07 -4.22 -13.15
CA ILE A 196 7.63 -5.57 -13.22
C ILE A 196 8.26 -5.84 -14.59
N VAL A 197 7.60 -5.46 -15.68
CA VAL A 197 8.09 -5.65 -17.06
C VAL A 197 9.36 -4.84 -17.30
N LEU A 198 9.53 -3.69 -16.64
CA LEU A 198 10.77 -2.90 -16.71
C LEU A 198 12.04 -3.68 -16.30
N ASN A 199 11.88 -4.78 -15.55
CA ASN A 199 12.96 -5.69 -15.20
C ASN A 199 13.64 -6.34 -16.43
N ILE A 200 12.89 -6.50 -17.53
CA ILE A 200 13.38 -7.05 -18.80
C ILE A 200 14.43 -6.15 -19.45
N TRP A 201 14.43 -4.84 -19.18
CA TRP A 201 15.47 -3.91 -19.66
C TRP A 201 16.50 -3.59 -18.59
N TYR A 202 16.09 -3.41 -17.33
CA TYR A 202 17.00 -3.09 -16.24
C TYR A 202 16.75 -4.02 -15.05
N PRO A 203 17.72 -4.87 -14.68
CA PRO A 203 17.52 -5.86 -13.62
C PRO A 203 17.16 -5.15 -12.31
N ARG A 204 16.06 -5.57 -11.68
CA ARG A 204 15.49 -4.94 -10.48
C ARG A 204 15.33 -3.41 -10.58
N PHE A 205 14.84 -2.92 -11.72
CA PHE A 205 14.62 -1.49 -11.98
C PHE A 205 14.01 -0.74 -10.79
N PHE A 206 12.91 -1.25 -10.22
CA PHE A 206 12.26 -0.61 -9.08
C PHE A 206 13.17 -0.48 -7.85
N CYS A 207 13.81 -1.57 -7.43
CA CYS A 207 14.66 -1.59 -6.23
C CYS A 207 15.94 -0.76 -6.39
N ARG A 208 16.49 -0.69 -7.61
CA ARG A 208 17.72 0.07 -7.91
C ARG A 208 17.47 1.55 -8.16
N THR A 209 16.34 1.92 -8.74
CA THR A 209 16.10 3.28 -9.25
C THR A 209 14.97 4.05 -8.57
N LEU A 210 13.87 3.39 -8.17
CA LEU A 210 12.65 4.08 -7.71
C LEU A 210 12.35 3.90 -6.21
N CYS A 211 12.78 2.80 -5.61
CA CYS A 211 12.33 2.38 -4.27
C CYS A 211 12.87 3.29 -3.16
N PRO A 212 12.02 4.11 -2.51
CA PRO A 212 12.44 5.01 -1.43
C PRO A 212 12.80 4.23 -0.16
N LEU A 213 12.15 3.09 0.12
CA LEU A 213 12.51 2.25 1.27
C LEU A 213 13.93 1.69 1.11
N GLY A 214 14.28 1.25 -0.10
CA GLY A 214 15.62 0.80 -0.43
C GLY A 214 16.67 1.90 -0.25
N ALA A 215 16.35 3.14 -0.66
CA ALA A 215 17.21 4.30 -0.44
C ALA A 215 17.38 4.58 1.07
N LEU A 216 16.30 4.56 1.86
CA LEU A 216 16.34 4.79 3.30
C LEU A 216 17.24 3.77 4.00
N LEU A 217 17.03 2.48 3.72
CA LEU A 217 17.86 1.42 4.27
C LEU A 217 19.32 1.53 3.81
N GLY A 218 19.58 2.06 2.61
CA GLY A 218 20.94 2.32 2.11
C GLY A 218 21.65 3.50 2.78
N VAL A 219 20.91 4.52 3.23
CA VAL A 219 21.45 5.59 4.08
C VAL A 219 21.72 5.07 5.50
N LEU A 220 20.90 4.14 5.99
CA LEU A 220 21.11 3.55 7.32
C LEU A 220 22.23 2.49 7.32
N SER A 221 22.50 1.85 6.19
CA SER A 221 23.55 0.84 6.04
C SER A 221 24.94 1.41 5.71
N LEU A 222 25.25 2.64 6.15
CA LEU A 222 26.58 3.25 5.96
C LEU A 222 27.64 2.62 6.87
N PHE A 223 27.22 2.12 8.02
CA PHE A 223 28.08 1.51 9.04
C PHE A 223 27.57 0.12 9.43
N PRO A 224 27.38 -0.81 8.46
CA PRO A 224 26.92 -2.14 8.78
C PRO A 224 28.01 -2.87 9.56
N LEU A 225 27.63 -3.55 10.64
CA LEU A 225 28.58 -4.31 11.46
C LEU A 225 29.17 -5.49 10.66
N PHE A 226 28.37 -6.16 9.83
CA PHE A 226 28.81 -7.20 8.91
C PHE A 226 28.70 -6.73 7.46
N ARG A 227 29.75 -6.92 6.67
CA ARG A 227 29.79 -6.52 5.26
C ARG A 227 30.58 -7.49 4.41
N ILE A 228 30.40 -7.37 3.09
CA ILE A 228 31.21 -8.11 2.13
C ILE A 228 32.60 -7.48 2.09
N HIS A 229 33.62 -8.31 2.23
CA HIS A 229 35.02 -7.93 2.13
C HIS A 229 35.64 -8.62 0.91
N ARG A 230 36.54 -7.90 0.25
CA ARG A 230 37.32 -8.38 -0.90
C ARG A 230 38.78 -8.41 -0.52
N ASP A 231 39.38 -9.59 -0.58
CA ASP A 231 40.82 -9.76 -0.43
C ASP A 231 41.51 -9.48 -1.77
N LEU A 232 42.36 -8.45 -1.81
CA LEU A 232 43.11 -8.06 -3.01
C LEU A 232 44.25 -9.03 -3.34
N GLN A 233 44.70 -9.85 -2.39
CA GLN A 233 45.77 -10.82 -2.62
C GLN A 233 45.26 -12.06 -3.36
N LEU A 234 44.01 -12.44 -3.12
CA LEU A 234 43.36 -13.60 -3.74
C LEU A 234 42.60 -13.24 -5.02
N CYS A 235 42.21 -11.98 -5.21
CA CYS A 235 41.34 -11.59 -6.30
C CYS A 235 42.11 -11.39 -7.62
N THR A 236 41.64 -12.05 -8.69
CA THR A 236 42.22 -12.00 -10.04
C THR A 236 41.51 -11.03 -11.00
N ASP A 237 40.66 -10.12 -10.48
CA ASP A 237 39.88 -9.15 -11.28
C ASP A 237 39.05 -9.77 -12.44
N CYS A 238 38.57 -11.00 -12.26
CA CYS A 238 37.82 -11.73 -13.30
C CYS A 238 36.38 -11.24 -13.57
N ASP A 239 35.88 -10.24 -12.83
CA ASP A 239 34.52 -9.67 -12.95
C ASP A 239 33.34 -10.67 -12.82
N LEU A 240 33.57 -11.91 -12.40
CA LEU A 240 32.51 -12.91 -12.26
C LEU A 240 31.50 -12.56 -11.16
N CYS A 241 31.94 -11.84 -10.13
CA CYS A 241 31.08 -11.35 -9.04
C CYS A 241 29.98 -10.39 -9.51
N LEU A 242 30.13 -9.75 -10.67
CA LEU A 242 29.12 -8.88 -11.28
C LEU A 242 27.98 -9.64 -11.93
N THR A 243 28.22 -10.88 -12.39
CA THR A 243 27.24 -11.64 -13.18
C THR A 243 25.88 -11.82 -12.48
N ARG A 244 25.92 -11.99 -11.15
CA ARG A 244 24.73 -12.13 -10.28
C ARG A 244 24.69 -11.09 -9.16
N CYS A 245 25.31 -9.92 -9.34
CA CYS A 245 25.20 -8.82 -8.39
C CYS A 245 23.82 -8.13 -8.52
N GLU A 246 22.94 -8.38 -7.56
CA GLU A 246 21.56 -7.90 -7.59
C GLU A 246 21.42 -6.40 -7.23
N GLY A 247 22.39 -5.85 -6.50
CA GLY A 247 22.38 -4.46 -6.04
C GLY A 247 23.13 -3.47 -6.93
N ALA A 248 23.85 -3.94 -7.94
CA ALA A 248 24.82 -3.13 -8.69
C ALA A 248 25.77 -2.33 -7.79
N SER A 249 26.35 -3.00 -6.80
CA SER A 249 27.19 -2.39 -5.76
C SER A 249 28.69 -2.36 -6.08
N SER A 250 29.06 -2.73 -7.30
CA SER A 250 30.45 -2.86 -7.78
C SER A 250 31.39 -3.66 -6.85
N PRO A 251 31.13 -4.96 -6.61
CA PRO A 251 32.01 -5.83 -5.81
C PRO A 251 33.41 -6.04 -6.42
N GLU A 252 33.57 -5.83 -7.72
CA GLU A 252 34.83 -5.88 -8.48
C GLU A 252 35.74 -4.68 -8.28
N GLY A 253 35.23 -3.60 -7.69
CA GLY A 253 35.96 -2.35 -7.50
C GLY A 253 35.82 -1.86 -6.07
N SER A 254 35.39 -0.61 -5.91
CA SER A 254 35.00 -0.06 -4.62
C SER A 254 33.57 -0.49 -4.26
N LEU A 255 33.45 -1.36 -3.26
CA LEU A 255 32.14 -1.84 -2.82
C LEU A 255 31.31 -0.67 -2.29
N ARG A 256 30.17 -0.40 -2.92
CA ARG A 256 29.18 0.59 -2.49
C ARG A 256 28.23 0.00 -1.46
N LEU A 257 28.42 0.32 -0.18
CA LEU A 257 27.62 -0.25 0.93
C LEU A 257 26.15 0.15 0.84
N SER A 258 25.89 1.39 0.42
CA SER A 258 24.54 1.93 0.24
C SER A 258 23.73 1.21 -0.85
N GLU A 259 24.38 0.53 -1.79
CA GLU A 259 23.75 -0.25 -2.88
C GLU A 259 23.72 -1.76 -2.62
N CYS A 260 24.65 -2.29 -1.82
CA CYS A 260 24.75 -3.71 -1.55
C CYS A 260 23.50 -4.23 -0.82
N LEU A 261 22.84 -5.24 -1.41
CA LEU A 261 21.63 -5.87 -0.86
C LEU A 261 21.95 -7.05 0.07
N SER A 262 23.22 -7.29 0.40
CA SER A 262 23.68 -8.44 1.19
C SER A 262 23.02 -9.74 0.70
N CYS A 263 23.20 -10.02 -0.61
CA CYS A 263 22.60 -11.16 -1.29
C CYS A 263 23.50 -12.41 -1.30
N MET A 264 24.80 -12.23 -1.06
CA MET A 264 25.85 -13.27 -1.04
C MET A 264 26.06 -14.04 -2.35
N ASN A 265 25.40 -13.69 -3.46
CA ASN A 265 25.63 -14.32 -4.76
C ASN A 265 27.10 -14.26 -5.18
N CYS A 266 27.75 -13.11 -4.98
CA CYS A 266 29.13 -12.88 -5.37
C CYS A 266 30.14 -13.75 -4.60
N ILE A 267 29.80 -14.15 -3.37
CA ILE A 267 30.64 -15.06 -2.56
C ILE A 267 30.57 -16.47 -3.18
N ASP A 268 29.36 -16.93 -3.51
CA ASP A 268 29.14 -18.24 -4.14
C ASP A 268 29.70 -18.33 -5.58
N ASP A 269 29.86 -17.20 -6.27
CA ASP A 269 30.39 -17.11 -7.65
C ASP A 269 31.92 -16.96 -7.73
N CYS A 270 32.60 -16.67 -6.63
CA CYS A 270 34.03 -16.40 -6.65
C CYS A 270 34.85 -17.70 -6.69
N PRO A 271 35.60 -18.00 -7.77
CA PRO A 271 36.40 -19.22 -7.84
C PRO A 271 37.56 -19.24 -6.83
N GLU A 272 38.14 -18.06 -6.56
CA GLU A 272 39.30 -17.90 -5.68
C GLU A 272 38.93 -17.71 -4.20
N ASN A 273 37.63 -17.74 -3.85
CA ASN A 273 37.13 -17.42 -2.51
C ASN A 273 37.64 -16.07 -1.94
N ALA A 274 37.93 -15.10 -2.82
CA ALA A 274 38.44 -13.78 -2.45
C ALA A 274 37.38 -12.86 -1.79
N LEU A 275 36.12 -13.29 -1.73
CA LEU A 275 35.01 -12.54 -1.14
C LEU A 275 34.48 -13.25 0.11
N SER A 276 34.38 -12.53 1.23
CA SER A 276 33.85 -13.06 2.50
C SER A 276 32.84 -12.10 3.13
N PHE A 277 31.96 -12.61 4.00
CA PHE A 277 31.02 -11.78 4.78
C PHE A 277 31.42 -11.83 6.25
N SER A 278 32.02 -10.75 6.75
CA SER A 278 32.65 -10.71 8.07
C SER A 278 32.60 -9.30 8.67
N LEU A 279 33.01 -9.20 9.94
CA LEU A 279 33.28 -7.91 10.58
C LEU A 279 34.38 -7.17 9.82
N PRO A 280 34.42 -5.82 9.84
CA PRO A 280 35.44 -5.04 9.15
C PRO A 280 36.84 -5.53 9.52
N PRO A 281 37.60 -6.10 8.57
CA PRO A 281 38.96 -6.53 8.86
C PRO A 281 39.88 -5.33 8.97
N GLN A 282 41.07 -5.56 9.52
CA GLN A 282 42.09 -4.51 9.68
C GLN A 282 42.68 -4.03 8.34
N MET A 283 42.61 -4.86 7.28
CA MET A 283 43.16 -4.50 5.98
C MET A 283 42.22 -3.58 5.17
N PRO A 284 42.77 -2.56 4.49
CA PRO A 284 41.97 -1.57 3.77
C PRO A 284 41.36 -2.16 2.49
N THR A 285 40.05 -2.45 2.53
CA THR A 285 39.25 -2.63 1.32
C THR A 285 38.84 -1.30 0.70
N PRO A 286 38.86 -1.15 -0.64
CA PRO A 286 38.24 -0.01 -1.29
C PRO A 286 36.72 -0.07 -1.07
N VAL A 287 36.21 0.84 -0.27
CA VAL A 287 34.78 0.91 0.09
C VAL A 287 34.31 2.34 -0.10
N SER A 288 33.15 2.48 -0.76
CA SER A 288 32.44 3.74 -0.89
C SER A 288 31.20 3.66 -0.01
N PRO A 289 31.25 4.14 1.24
CA PRO A 289 30.13 3.98 2.16
C PRO A 289 28.96 4.87 1.73
N ALA A 290 29.20 6.16 1.52
CA ALA A 290 28.16 7.13 1.20
C ALA A 290 27.55 6.90 -0.19
N PRO A 291 26.25 7.16 -0.37
CA PRO A 291 25.67 7.25 -1.70
C PRO A 291 26.30 8.42 -2.47
N ASP A 292 26.38 8.29 -3.80
CA ASP A 292 26.88 9.32 -4.72
C ASP A 292 25.88 10.50 -4.87
N PHE A 293 25.40 11.04 -3.74
CA PHE A 293 24.38 12.08 -3.66
C PHE A 293 25.03 13.43 -3.34
N THR A 294 25.35 14.19 -4.39
CA THR A 294 25.99 15.51 -4.25
C THR A 294 25.11 16.57 -3.58
N ARG A 295 25.74 17.64 -3.05
CA ARG A 295 25.04 18.80 -2.47
C ARG A 295 24.04 19.44 -3.45
N ARG A 296 24.35 19.45 -4.76
CA ARG A 296 23.44 19.99 -5.78
C ARG A 296 22.16 19.15 -5.86
N HIS A 297 22.29 17.83 -5.88
CA HIS A 297 21.12 16.93 -5.88
C HIS A 297 20.26 17.10 -4.63
N PHE A 298 20.88 17.29 -3.46
CA PHE A 298 20.16 17.57 -2.22
C PHE A 298 19.34 18.86 -2.31
N VAL A 299 19.93 19.96 -2.77
CA VAL A 299 19.23 21.24 -2.92
C VAL A 299 18.09 21.15 -3.94
N PHE A 300 18.34 20.55 -5.11
CA PHE A 300 17.30 20.41 -6.14
C PHE A 300 16.14 19.52 -5.68
N ALA A 301 16.42 18.35 -5.12
CA ALA A 301 15.38 17.48 -4.56
C ALA A 301 14.66 18.15 -3.39
N GLY A 302 15.37 18.93 -2.57
CA GLY A 302 14.80 19.74 -1.50
C GLY A 302 13.78 20.76 -2.01
N LEU A 303 14.17 21.55 -3.01
CA LEU A 303 13.31 22.53 -3.67
C LEU A 303 12.09 21.87 -4.34
N ILE A 304 12.29 20.73 -5.00
CA ILE A 304 11.17 19.97 -5.61
C ILE A 304 10.20 19.49 -4.53
N GLY A 305 10.68 19.02 -3.37
CA GLY A 305 9.81 18.66 -2.25
C GLY A 305 9.01 19.84 -1.70
N LEU A 306 9.69 20.99 -1.49
CA LEU A 306 9.07 22.22 -0.98
C LEU A 306 8.03 22.82 -1.94
N ILE A 307 8.32 22.83 -3.24
CA ILE A 307 7.40 23.32 -4.28
C ILE A 307 6.31 22.28 -4.57
N GLY A 308 6.64 20.99 -4.48
CA GLY A 308 5.71 19.88 -4.74
C GLY A 308 4.55 19.85 -3.76
N PHE A 309 4.78 20.17 -2.48
CA PHE A 309 3.73 20.22 -1.47
C PHE A 309 2.56 21.18 -1.83
N PRO A 310 2.76 22.49 -2.07
CA PRO A 310 1.67 23.38 -2.46
C PRO A 310 1.08 23.01 -3.81
N LEU A 311 1.87 22.49 -4.77
CA LEU A 311 1.35 22.01 -6.06
C LEU A 311 0.38 20.84 -5.90
N ILE A 312 0.69 19.86 -5.04
CA ILE A 312 -0.20 18.73 -4.77
C ILE A 312 -1.53 19.19 -4.16
N ARG A 313 -1.50 20.26 -3.35
CA ARG A 313 -2.69 20.84 -2.70
C ARG A 313 -3.40 21.92 -3.54
N SER A 314 -2.82 22.34 -4.66
CA SER A 314 -3.33 23.44 -5.50
C SER A 314 -4.74 23.22 -6.05
N ASN A 315 -5.17 21.97 -6.20
CA ASN A 315 -6.53 21.63 -6.65
C ASN A 315 -7.62 22.00 -5.61
N GLY A 316 -7.24 22.37 -4.39
CA GLY A 316 -8.16 22.90 -3.37
C GLY A 316 -9.14 21.89 -2.74
N LYS A 317 -9.30 20.70 -3.33
CA LYS A 317 -10.30 19.69 -2.93
C LYS A 317 -10.01 18.98 -1.60
N SER A 318 -8.77 19.05 -1.12
CA SER A 318 -8.28 18.30 0.06
C SER A 318 -7.99 19.21 1.26
N ASN A 319 -8.58 20.41 1.28
CA ASN A 319 -8.44 21.36 2.37
C ASN A 319 -9.79 21.54 3.09
N ASP A 320 -9.77 21.74 4.40
CA ASP A 320 -10.98 21.79 5.25
C ASP A 320 -12.00 22.86 4.80
N ALA A 321 -11.56 23.90 4.08
CA ALA A 321 -12.41 24.97 3.55
C ALA A 321 -13.20 24.59 2.27
N ASN A 322 -12.71 23.62 1.49
CA ASN A 322 -13.28 23.22 0.19
C ASN A 322 -13.39 21.69 0.11
N TYR A 323 -14.06 21.12 1.11
CA TYR A 323 -14.26 19.68 1.20
C TYR A 323 -15.11 19.17 0.04
N SER A 324 -14.57 18.23 -0.74
CA SER A 324 -15.33 17.58 -1.80
C SER A 324 -16.46 16.73 -1.18
N PRO A 325 -17.73 16.95 -1.54
CA PRO A 325 -18.85 16.16 -1.01
C PRO A 325 -18.78 14.68 -1.42
N LEU A 326 -17.93 14.36 -2.40
CA LEU A 326 -17.67 13.00 -2.86
C LEU A 326 -16.68 12.23 -1.97
N MET A 327 -15.98 12.87 -1.04
CA MET A 327 -14.90 12.25 -0.25
C MET A 327 -15.35 11.66 1.09
N ILE A 328 -16.46 10.93 1.10
CA ILE A 328 -16.99 10.31 2.33
C ILE A 328 -16.04 9.20 2.80
N ARG A 329 -15.44 9.38 3.97
CA ARG A 329 -14.47 8.43 4.56
C ARG A 329 -15.15 7.29 5.33
N PRO A 330 -14.51 6.12 5.49
CA PRO A 330 -15.04 5.03 6.31
C PRO A 330 -15.29 5.45 7.77
N PRO A 331 -16.18 4.73 8.49
CA PRO A 331 -16.44 4.99 9.91
C PRO A 331 -15.15 4.83 10.73
N GLY A 332 -14.98 5.70 11.73
CA GLY A 332 -13.77 5.73 12.56
C GLY A 332 -12.62 6.55 11.97
N SER A 333 -12.76 7.11 10.76
CA SER A 333 -11.76 8.01 10.19
C SER A 333 -11.57 9.25 11.07
N VAL A 334 -10.32 9.74 11.14
CA VAL A 334 -10.01 11.05 11.72
C VAL A 334 -10.42 12.17 10.76
N SER A 335 -10.25 13.43 11.16
CA SER A 335 -10.49 14.59 10.28
C SER A 335 -9.67 14.49 9.00
N GLU A 336 -10.17 15.03 7.89
CA GLU A 336 -9.57 14.85 6.55
C GLU A 336 -8.08 15.26 6.53
N LYS A 337 -7.74 16.41 7.12
CA LYS A 337 -6.35 16.86 7.25
C LYS A 337 -5.46 15.88 8.00
N GLU A 338 -5.95 15.29 9.10
CA GLU A 338 -5.19 14.25 9.81
C GLU A 338 -5.16 12.92 9.06
N PHE A 339 -6.22 12.61 8.32
CA PHE A 339 -6.33 11.39 7.55
C PHE A 339 -5.25 11.34 6.48
N LEU A 340 -5.03 12.46 5.77
CA LEU A 340 -3.99 12.59 4.73
C LEU A 340 -2.56 12.59 5.29
N LYS A 341 -2.40 12.92 6.58
CA LYS A 341 -1.13 12.76 7.33
C LYS A 341 -0.84 11.33 7.76
N LYS A 342 -1.86 10.47 7.83
CA LYS A 342 -1.76 9.11 8.38
C LYS A 342 -1.90 8.01 7.31
N CYS A 343 -2.69 8.24 6.27
CA CYS A 343 -3.03 7.22 5.29
C CYS A 343 -1.85 6.91 4.35
N ILE A 344 -1.40 5.65 4.37
CA ILE A 344 -0.31 5.14 3.52
C ILE A 344 -0.81 4.46 2.24
N LYS A 345 -2.09 4.64 1.87
CA LYS A 345 -2.63 4.18 0.57
C LYS A 345 -2.39 2.67 0.29
N CYS A 346 -2.39 1.84 1.34
CA CYS A 346 -2.13 0.40 1.26
C CYS A 346 -3.33 -0.45 0.80
N ALA A 347 -4.53 0.13 0.80
CA ALA A 347 -5.80 -0.52 0.43
C ALA A 347 -6.25 -1.71 1.29
N GLN A 348 -5.71 -1.91 2.51
CA GLN A 348 -6.19 -2.96 3.42
C GLN A 348 -7.68 -2.80 3.80
N CYS A 349 -8.09 -1.57 4.13
CA CYS A 349 -9.48 -1.25 4.47
C CYS A 349 -10.44 -1.45 3.28
N ILE A 350 -9.98 -1.21 2.05
CA ILE A 350 -10.74 -1.47 0.82
C ILE A 350 -10.92 -2.98 0.63
N ARG A 351 -9.83 -3.74 0.82
CA ARG A 351 -9.80 -5.19 0.61
C ARG A 351 -10.67 -5.98 1.57
N ILE A 352 -10.74 -5.57 2.83
CA ILE A 352 -11.52 -6.27 3.87
C ILE A 352 -13.02 -5.96 3.78
N CYS A 353 -13.42 -4.94 3.01
CA CYS A 353 -14.80 -4.50 2.89
C CYS A 353 -15.66 -5.59 2.22
N PRO A 354 -16.72 -6.10 2.88
CA PRO A 354 -17.56 -7.16 2.33
C PRO A 354 -18.49 -6.68 1.20
N THR A 355 -18.92 -5.42 1.26
CA THR A 355 -19.92 -4.85 0.34
C THR A 355 -19.31 -4.11 -0.84
N ASN A 356 -17.97 -4.09 -0.97
CA ASN A 356 -17.23 -3.30 -1.96
C ASN A 356 -17.56 -1.78 -1.97
N VAL A 357 -18.22 -1.25 -0.93
CA VAL A 357 -18.55 0.19 -0.87
C VAL A 357 -17.29 1.05 -0.78
N LEU A 358 -16.22 0.53 -0.16
CA LEU A 358 -14.94 1.23 -0.11
C LEU A 358 -14.18 1.07 -1.42
N GLN A 359 -13.81 2.19 -2.00
CA GLN A 359 -13.18 2.31 -3.31
C GLN A 359 -11.91 3.15 -3.22
N PRO A 360 -10.90 2.91 -4.07
CA PRO A 360 -9.76 3.80 -4.17
C PRO A 360 -10.18 5.10 -4.87
N THR A 361 -9.84 6.23 -4.27
CA THR A 361 -10.15 7.56 -4.81
C THR A 361 -9.36 7.82 -6.10
N GLY A 362 -10.00 8.40 -7.12
CA GLY A 362 -9.35 8.85 -8.34
C GLY A 362 -8.88 10.31 -8.26
N LEU A 363 -8.35 10.82 -9.38
CA LEU A 363 -7.90 12.22 -9.47
C LEU A 363 -9.07 13.22 -9.46
N ARG A 364 -10.27 12.80 -9.90
CA ARG A 364 -11.44 13.68 -10.01
C ARG A 364 -12.03 14.01 -8.66
N GLU A 365 -12.12 13.02 -7.77
CA GLU A 365 -12.79 13.13 -6.48
C GLU A 365 -11.92 13.86 -5.45
N GLY A 366 -10.64 13.49 -5.34
CA GLY A 366 -9.74 13.94 -4.26
C GLY A 366 -8.39 14.51 -4.71
N GLY A 367 -8.18 14.71 -6.02
CA GLY A 367 -6.92 15.26 -6.54
C GLY A 367 -5.71 14.33 -6.34
N ILE A 368 -4.52 14.91 -6.46
CA ILE A 368 -3.25 14.16 -6.32
C ILE A 368 -3.02 13.79 -4.84
N GLU A 369 -3.41 14.67 -3.91
CA GLU A 369 -3.19 14.47 -2.49
C GLU A 369 -3.87 13.19 -1.96
N ALA A 370 -5.15 13.02 -2.29
CA ALA A 370 -5.97 11.89 -1.85
C ALA A 370 -6.00 10.71 -2.85
N LEU A 371 -5.15 10.71 -3.87
CA LEU A 371 -5.12 9.63 -4.86
C LEU A 371 -4.98 8.25 -4.18
N TRP A 372 -5.85 7.31 -4.54
CA TRP A 372 -5.92 5.94 -4.02
C TRP A 372 -6.17 5.81 -2.50
N THR A 373 -6.58 6.88 -1.83
CA THR A 373 -7.13 6.79 -0.47
C THR A 373 -8.53 6.15 -0.47
N PRO A 374 -9.00 5.55 0.62
CA PRO A 374 -10.32 4.91 0.65
C PRO A 374 -11.47 5.93 0.72
N VAL A 375 -12.46 5.78 -0.14
CA VAL A 375 -13.70 6.56 -0.17
C VAL A 375 -14.91 5.64 -0.29
N LEU A 376 -16.04 6.01 0.32
CA LEU A 376 -17.30 5.30 0.18
C LEU A 376 -17.97 5.70 -1.14
N ASN A 377 -18.31 4.69 -1.96
CA ASN A 377 -19.07 4.86 -3.19
C ASN A 377 -20.40 4.10 -3.09
N PHE A 378 -21.45 4.84 -2.78
CA PHE A 378 -22.79 4.29 -2.56
C PHE A 378 -23.50 3.81 -3.85
N ASN A 379 -22.93 4.07 -5.04
CA ASN A 379 -23.44 3.51 -6.28
C ASN A 379 -23.05 2.03 -6.46
N ILE A 380 -22.04 1.55 -5.73
CA ILE A 380 -21.51 0.18 -5.85
C ILE A 380 -22.02 -0.70 -4.70
N GLY A 381 -22.12 -0.14 -3.49
CA GLY A 381 -22.56 -0.88 -2.32
C GLY A 381 -22.83 0.03 -1.14
N HIS A 382 -23.05 -0.54 0.03
CA HIS A 382 -23.45 0.19 1.23
C HIS A 382 -22.55 -0.14 2.43
N CYS A 383 -22.54 0.71 3.45
CA CYS A 383 -21.84 0.43 4.70
C CYS A 383 -22.72 -0.39 5.65
N GLN A 384 -22.35 -1.65 5.92
CA GLN A 384 -23.10 -2.50 6.83
C GLN A 384 -23.00 -2.00 8.29
N GLN A 385 -24.15 -1.91 8.98
CA GLN A 385 -24.25 -1.31 10.31
C GLN A 385 -23.39 -2.03 11.38
N LYS A 386 -23.45 -3.36 11.44
CA LYS A 386 -22.73 -4.17 12.43
C LYS A 386 -21.27 -4.53 12.04
N CYS A 387 -20.69 -3.85 11.05
CA CYS A 387 -19.34 -4.12 10.54
C CYS A 387 -18.35 -3.01 10.93
N THR A 388 -17.20 -3.39 11.51
CA THR A 388 -16.08 -2.49 11.86
C THR A 388 -14.74 -2.98 11.28
N LEU A 389 -14.75 -3.85 10.27
CA LEU A 389 -13.53 -4.50 9.79
C LEU A 389 -12.49 -3.53 9.22
N CYS A 390 -12.91 -2.44 8.58
CA CYS A 390 -11.99 -1.45 8.02
C CYS A 390 -11.15 -0.74 9.09
N SER A 391 -11.67 -0.58 10.31
CA SER A 391 -10.94 0.03 11.42
C SER A 391 -9.93 -0.92 12.04
N ASN A 392 -10.20 -2.23 12.02
CA ASN A 392 -9.36 -3.24 12.65
C ASN A 392 -8.08 -3.53 11.85
N VAL A 393 -8.08 -3.22 10.55
CA VAL A 393 -6.94 -3.49 9.65
C VAL A 393 -6.08 -2.27 9.36
N CYS A 394 -6.38 -1.09 9.91
CA CYS A 394 -5.63 0.13 9.61
C CYS A 394 -4.32 0.18 10.43
N PRO A 395 -3.12 0.09 9.81
CA PRO A 395 -1.87 0.05 10.58
C PRO A 395 -1.47 1.40 11.17
N THR A 396 -1.89 2.51 10.55
CA THR A 396 -1.44 3.87 10.91
C THR A 396 -2.45 4.66 11.75
N GLY A 397 -3.59 4.07 12.10
CA GLY A 397 -4.65 4.76 12.83
C GLY A 397 -5.28 5.93 12.05
N ALA A 398 -5.15 5.95 10.72
CA ALA A 398 -5.93 6.87 9.87
C ALA A 398 -7.44 6.59 10.00
N ILE A 399 -7.78 5.31 10.17
CA ILE A 399 -9.09 4.85 10.63
C ILE A 399 -8.84 4.30 12.04
N ARG A 400 -9.43 4.96 13.05
CA ARG A 400 -9.33 4.54 14.44
C ARG A 400 -10.09 3.24 14.63
N GLU A 401 -9.55 2.35 15.45
CA GLU A 401 -10.25 1.14 15.87
C GLU A 401 -11.55 1.53 16.60
N ILE A 402 -12.68 1.05 16.09
CA ILE A 402 -14.00 1.33 16.64
C ILE A 402 -14.74 0.02 16.94
N SER A 403 -15.53 0.04 18.01
CA SER A 403 -16.40 -1.08 18.36
C SER A 403 -17.75 -0.97 17.64
N VAL A 404 -18.49 -2.08 17.52
CA VAL A 404 -19.85 -2.06 16.94
C VAL A 404 -20.79 -1.20 17.79
N THR A 405 -20.62 -1.21 19.11
CA THR A 405 -21.41 -0.37 20.03
C THR A 405 -21.12 1.11 19.84
N GLU A 406 -19.86 1.50 19.64
CA GLU A 406 -19.48 2.88 19.30
C GLU A 406 -20.08 3.31 17.96
N LYS A 407 -19.95 2.46 16.92
CA LYS A 407 -20.49 2.75 15.59
C LYS A 407 -22.00 3.02 15.62
N LEU A 408 -22.73 2.23 16.42
CA LEU A 408 -24.18 2.35 16.57
C LEU A 408 -24.62 3.34 17.66
N GLY A 409 -23.70 3.90 18.44
CA GLY A 409 -24.03 4.81 19.54
C GLY A 409 -24.72 4.13 20.73
N PHE A 410 -24.47 2.85 20.96
CA PHE A 410 -25.05 2.09 22.08
C PHE A 410 -24.11 1.98 23.29
N GLY A 411 -24.70 1.65 24.44
CA GLY A 411 -23.97 1.44 25.70
C GLY A 411 -23.27 2.71 26.18
N LYS A 412 -21.95 2.68 26.30
CA LYS A 412 -21.14 3.83 26.77
C LYS A 412 -21.18 5.03 25.82
N PHE A 413 -21.65 4.85 24.58
CA PHE A 413 -21.63 5.87 23.53
C PHE A 413 -22.99 6.53 23.28
N ILE A 414 -24.00 6.25 24.10
CA ILE A 414 -25.36 6.82 23.95
C ILE A 414 -25.35 8.35 23.93
N GLN A 415 -24.52 8.98 24.76
CA GLN A 415 -24.40 10.44 24.82
C GLN A 415 -23.79 11.06 23.54
N HIS A 416 -22.94 10.31 22.83
CA HIS A 416 -22.29 10.79 21.60
C HIS A 416 -23.11 10.46 20.34
N GLY A 417 -24.03 9.50 20.44
CA GLY A 417 -24.81 9.01 19.31
C GLY A 417 -24.01 8.11 18.36
N PRO A 418 -24.66 7.59 17.29
CA PRO A 418 -23.99 6.77 16.29
C PRO A 418 -22.99 7.57 15.47
N ILE A 419 -21.98 6.88 14.93
CA ILE A 419 -21.05 7.48 13.95
C ILE A 419 -21.82 7.79 12.67
N ARG A 420 -22.06 9.08 12.40
CA ARG A 420 -22.71 9.55 11.17
C ARG A 420 -21.69 9.72 10.06
N LEU A 421 -21.90 9.04 8.94
CA LEU A 421 -21.09 9.16 7.72
C LEU A 421 -21.59 10.29 6.81
N GLY A 422 -22.88 10.57 6.88
CA GLY A 422 -23.57 11.58 6.09
C GLY A 422 -25.08 11.48 6.28
N THR A 423 -25.84 12.27 5.52
CA THR A 423 -27.30 12.28 5.53
C THR A 423 -27.79 11.96 4.12
N ALA A 424 -28.75 11.04 4.01
CA ALA A 424 -29.38 10.74 2.72
C ALA A 424 -30.22 11.95 2.26
N PHE A 425 -30.41 12.08 0.95
CA PHE A 425 -31.26 13.09 0.34
C PHE A 425 -32.12 12.46 -0.75
N ILE A 426 -33.39 12.84 -0.84
CA ILE A 426 -34.32 12.33 -1.86
C ILE A 426 -34.39 13.34 -3.00
N ASN A 427 -33.99 12.90 -4.20
CA ASN A 427 -34.26 13.66 -5.40
C ASN A 427 -35.71 13.44 -5.82
N GLN A 428 -36.57 14.42 -5.52
CA GLN A 428 -38.00 14.38 -5.83
C GLN A 428 -38.29 14.23 -7.32
N SER A 429 -37.40 14.69 -8.22
CA SER A 429 -37.60 14.56 -9.67
C SER A 429 -37.36 13.14 -10.20
N ARG A 430 -36.81 12.24 -9.38
CA ARG A 430 -36.54 10.83 -9.74
C ARG A 430 -37.30 9.83 -8.88
N CYS A 431 -37.82 10.27 -7.73
CA CYS A 431 -38.50 9.41 -6.78
C CYS A 431 -39.90 9.07 -7.31
N LEU A 432 -40.24 7.77 -7.39
CA LEU A 432 -41.48 7.30 -8.01
C LEU A 432 -42.77 7.93 -7.41
N PRO A 433 -42.94 8.02 -6.08
CA PRO A 433 -44.12 8.66 -5.49
C PRO A 433 -44.18 10.18 -5.70
N TRP A 434 -43.05 10.84 -5.95
CA TRP A 434 -42.98 12.28 -6.15
C TRP A 434 -43.10 12.69 -7.61
N ALA A 435 -42.43 11.98 -8.51
CA ALA A 435 -42.31 12.37 -9.92
C ALA A 435 -43.35 11.70 -10.82
N ASN A 436 -43.71 10.45 -10.54
CA ASN A 436 -44.54 9.62 -11.43
C ASN A 436 -45.85 9.16 -10.77
N GLU A 437 -46.14 9.60 -9.54
CA GLU A 437 -47.35 9.20 -8.80
C GLU A 437 -47.51 7.67 -8.67
N ILE A 438 -46.39 6.94 -8.57
CA ILE A 438 -46.37 5.49 -8.38
C ILE A 438 -46.02 5.17 -6.92
N PRO A 439 -46.86 4.41 -6.19
CA PRO A 439 -46.59 4.07 -4.79
C PRO A 439 -45.34 3.19 -4.66
N CYS A 440 -44.44 3.58 -3.74
CA CYS A 440 -43.20 2.86 -3.49
C CYS A 440 -42.69 3.17 -2.07
N VAL A 441 -42.43 2.11 -1.29
CA VAL A 441 -41.97 2.20 0.11
C VAL A 441 -40.60 1.57 0.35
N VAL A 442 -39.90 1.16 -0.71
CA VAL A 442 -38.65 0.36 -0.63
C VAL A 442 -37.60 1.02 0.27
N CYS A 443 -37.35 2.32 0.11
CA CYS A 443 -36.35 3.03 0.91
C CYS A 443 -36.65 3.03 2.42
N GLN A 444 -37.92 3.08 2.81
CA GLN A 444 -38.36 2.93 4.20
C GLN A 444 -38.20 1.48 4.66
N GLU A 445 -38.57 0.49 3.84
CA GLU A 445 -38.46 -0.92 4.19
C GLU A 445 -37.02 -1.35 4.47
N VAL A 446 -36.08 -0.97 3.60
CA VAL A 446 -34.67 -1.37 3.69
C VAL A 446 -33.87 -0.59 4.73
N CYS A 447 -34.40 0.52 5.26
CA CYS A 447 -33.70 1.33 6.25
C CYS A 447 -33.34 0.48 7.49
N PRO A 448 -32.05 0.24 7.79
CA PRO A 448 -31.63 -0.71 8.83
C PRO A 448 -31.67 -0.13 10.25
N ILE A 449 -32.03 1.15 10.40
CA ILE A 449 -31.97 1.90 11.65
C ILE A 449 -33.33 1.79 12.35
N ALA A 450 -33.32 1.64 13.67
CA ALA A 450 -34.50 1.64 14.52
C ALA A 450 -34.36 2.76 15.57
N PRO A 451 -35.25 3.77 15.61
CA PRO A 451 -36.34 4.06 14.66
C PRO A 451 -35.85 4.37 13.24
N LYS A 452 -36.70 4.14 12.23
CA LYS A 452 -36.35 4.32 10.81
C LYS A 452 -36.08 5.79 10.50
N ALA A 453 -34.94 6.03 9.84
CA ALA A 453 -34.54 7.37 9.40
C ALA A 453 -35.31 7.85 8.16
N ILE A 454 -35.83 6.93 7.35
CA ILE A 454 -36.70 7.23 6.21
C ILE A 454 -38.11 6.82 6.60
N GLN A 455 -39.03 7.77 6.53
CA GLN A 455 -40.44 7.60 6.85
C GLN A 455 -41.27 8.07 5.66
N THR A 456 -42.53 7.65 5.60
CA THR A 456 -43.47 8.07 4.56
C THR A 456 -44.68 8.72 5.22
N TYR A 457 -45.32 9.62 4.47
CA TYR A 457 -46.66 10.09 4.77
C TYR A 457 -47.55 9.80 3.56
N ASP A 458 -48.84 9.59 3.83
CA ASP A 458 -49.81 9.24 2.81
C ASP A 458 -50.44 10.51 2.22
N GLU A 459 -50.50 10.57 0.91
CA GLU A 459 -51.15 11.65 0.16
C GLU A 459 -52.09 11.05 -0.89
N GLU A 460 -53.37 11.41 -0.83
CA GLU A 460 -54.38 10.91 -1.77
C GLU A 460 -54.41 11.79 -3.02
N ILE A 461 -54.15 11.20 -4.17
CA ILE A 461 -54.21 11.87 -5.48
C ILE A 461 -55.17 11.11 -6.39
N LYS A 462 -55.85 11.83 -7.30
CA LYS A 462 -56.62 11.21 -8.38
C LYS A 462 -55.69 10.96 -9.56
N ASP A 463 -55.53 9.71 -9.93
CA ASP A 463 -54.80 9.32 -11.14
C ASP A 463 -55.49 9.89 -12.39
N THR A 464 -54.78 9.87 -13.52
CA THR A 464 -55.23 10.24 -14.87
C THR A 464 -56.58 9.61 -15.25
N PHE A 465 -56.91 8.45 -14.68
CA PHE A 465 -58.16 7.72 -14.89
C PHE A 465 -59.28 8.03 -13.86
N GLY A 466 -59.05 8.98 -12.95
CA GLY A 466 -60.01 9.39 -11.92
C GLY A 466 -60.09 8.48 -10.69
N ASN A 467 -59.25 7.44 -10.62
CA ASN A 467 -59.15 6.57 -9.45
C ASN A 467 -58.38 7.25 -8.32
N LEU A 468 -58.81 7.07 -7.07
CA LEU A 468 -58.06 7.51 -5.90
C LEU A 468 -56.88 6.57 -5.65
N VAL A 469 -55.67 7.13 -5.64
CA VAL A 469 -54.43 6.41 -5.34
C VAL A 469 -53.78 7.06 -4.12
N VAL A 470 -53.41 6.24 -3.14
CA VAL A 470 -52.65 6.67 -1.97
C VAL A 470 -51.16 6.60 -2.30
N LEU A 471 -50.47 7.73 -2.22
CA LEU A 471 -49.04 7.84 -2.46
C LEU A 471 -48.28 7.93 -1.13
N ASN A 472 -47.43 6.95 -0.86
CA ASN A 472 -46.54 6.96 0.31
C ASN A 472 -45.30 7.83 -0.01
N LYS A 473 -45.39 9.15 0.16
CA LYS A 473 -44.27 10.05 -0.17
C LYS A 473 -43.19 9.97 0.91
N PRO A 474 -41.94 9.61 0.56
CA PRO A 474 -40.87 9.46 1.54
C PRO A 474 -40.24 10.80 1.93
N PHE A 475 -39.86 10.92 3.20
CA PHE A 475 -39.07 12.01 3.76
C PHE A 475 -38.00 11.46 4.72
N ILE A 476 -36.96 12.25 4.97
CA ILE A 476 -35.79 11.84 5.76
C ILE A 476 -35.76 12.58 7.09
N VAL A 477 -35.70 11.83 8.18
CA VAL A 477 -35.40 12.34 9.52
C VAL A 477 -33.88 12.41 9.68
N ALA A 478 -33.32 13.60 9.45
CA ALA A 478 -31.87 13.82 9.39
C ALA A 478 -31.14 13.34 10.66
N ASP A 479 -31.75 13.50 11.84
CA ASP A 479 -31.14 13.13 13.11
C ASP A 479 -31.01 11.62 13.33
N LEU A 480 -31.80 10.81 12.63
CA LEU A 480 -31.72 9.35 12.71
C LEU A 480 -30.80 8.78 11.63
N CYS A 481 -30.53 9.52 10.56
CA CYS A 481 -29.76 9.04 9.43
C CYS A 481 -28.26 8.93 9.76
N THR A 482 -27.70 7.73 9.61
CA THR A 482 -26.24 7.49 9.77
C THR A 482 -25.46 7.53 8.46
N GLY A 483 -26.13 7.68 7.31
CA GLY A 483 -25.49 7.76 6.00
C GLY A 483 -24.92 6.43 5.50
N CYS A 484 -25.56 5.31 5.83
CA CYS A 484 -25.07 3.98 5.45
C CYS A 484 -25.21 3.63 3.96
N GLY A 485 -26.09 4.32 3.23
CA GLY A 485 -26.32 4.13 1.79
C GLY A 485 -27.03 2.82 1.41
N ILE A 486 -27.85 2.24 2.29
CA ILE A 486 -28.67 1.04 1.98
C ILE A 486 -29.94 1.39 1.19
N CYS A 487 -30.52 2.56 1.48
CA CYS A 487 -31.65 3.14 0.75
C CYS A 487 -31.22 3.70 -0.60
#